data_AF-A0A1E5JQY3-F1
#
_entry.id   AF-A0A1E5JQY3-F1
#
_cell.length_a   1.000
_cell.length_b   1.000
_cell.length_c   1.000
_cell.angle_alpha   90.00
_cell.angle_beta   90.00
_cell.angle_gamma   90.00
#
_symmetry.space_group_name_H-M   'P 1'
#
loop_
_entity.id
_entity.type
_entity.pdbx_description
1 polymer ?
#
loop_
_entity_poly.entity_id
_entity_poly.type
_entity_poly.pdbx_seq_one_letter_code
_entity_poly.pdbx_strand_id
1 'polypeptide(L)'
;MIYLSIPTGMVFRKVATGAKIRDCLVDPKGGGVIELQDLVKEALRNNTGRKSCIELKEKGFTIYLKLPPNSDDSFLAYAPNHNGKYPTEVEPKIVSGKTVQKYDPKYDTRYGSFWHQNMYLTAKQELEIENKMLEQRENRRHIGNSPNAT
;
A
#
# COMPACT_ATOMS: atom_id res chain seq x y z
N MET A 1 3.88 11.48 -1.33
CA MET A 1 4.34 10.10 -1.58
C MET A 1 3.37 9.46 -2.55
N ILE A 2 3.88 8.70 -3.51
CA ILE A 2 3.09 7.97 -4.51
C ILE A 2 3.46 6.49 -4.42
N TYR A 3 2.64 5.62 -4.96
CA TYR A 3 2.86 4.18 -4.98
C TYR A 3 2.92 3.70 -6.42
N LEU A 4 3.93 2.89 -6.73
CA LEU A 4 4.18 2.39 -8.07
C LEU A 4 4.00 0.88 -8.05
N SER A 5 3.22 0.33 -8.97
CA SER A 5 3.17 -1.13 -9.15
C SER A 5 4.53 -1.63 -9.65
N ILE A 6 5.02 -2.74 -9.13
CA ILE A 6 6.28 -3.33 -9.59
C ILE A 6 5.94 -4.39 -10.64
N PRO A 7 6.39 -4.25 -11.90
CA PRO A 7 6.19 -5.29 -12.91
C PRO A 7 6.88 -6.59 -12.50
N THR A 8 6.31 -7.73 -12.89
CA THR A 8 6.75 -9.05 -12.45
C THR A 8 8.24 -9.28 -12.75
N GLY A 9 9.01 -9.59 -11.71
CA GLY A 9 10.44 -9.89 -11.83
C GLY A 9 11.37 -8.67 -11.83
N MET A 10 10.85 -7.44 -11.80
CA MET A 10 11.68 -6.24 -11.74
C MET A 10 12.02 -5.84 -10.30
N VAL A 11 13.19 -5.22 -10.13
CA VAL A 11 13.68 -4.74 -8.84
C VAL A 11 14.08 -3.28 -8.94
N PHE A 12 13.77 -2.50 -7.90
CA PHE A 12 14.20 -1.11 -7.80
C PHE A 12 15.72 -1.01 -7.58
N ARG A 13 16.40 -0.21 -8.41
CA ARG A 13 17.82 0.12 -8.27
C ARG A 13 18.08 1.56 -8.66
N LYS A 14 18.99 2.20 -7.92
CA LYS A 14 19.60 3.46 -8.34
C LYS A 14 20.73 3.16 -9.32
N VAL A 15 20.58 3.60 -10.56
CA VAL A 15 21.57 3.39 -11.62
C VAL A 15 22.31 4.71 -11.87
N ALA A 16 23.63 4.67 -11.75
CA ALA A 16 24.47 5.80 -12.13
C ALA A 16 24.86 5.66 -13.60
N THR A 17 24.21 6.43 -14.48
CA THR A 17 24.56 6.47 -15.91
C THR A 17 25.40 7.72 -16.15
N GLY A 18 26.73 7.55 -16.08
CA GLY A 18 27.67 8.67 -16.17
C GLY A 18 27.58 9.62 -14.96
N ALA A 19 27.34 10.91 -15.21
CA ALA A 19 27.29 11.95 -14.17
C ALA A 19 25.90 12.12 -13.50
N LYS A 20 24.90 11.31 -13.85
CA LYS A 20 23.53 11.44 -13.33
C LYS A 20 23.06 10.13 -12.70
N ILE A 21 22.51 10.24 -11.49
CA ILE A 21 21.86 9.14 -10.78
C ILE A 21 20.39 9.10 -11.20
N ARG A 22 19.90 7.93 -11.59
CA ARG A 22 18.51 7.67 -11.96
C ARG A 22 17.91 6.56 -11.12
N ASP A 23 16.60 6.61 -10.96
CA ASP A 23 15.81 5.67 -10.19
C ASP A 23 15.13 4.75 -11.19
N CYS A 24 15.49 3.47 -11.19
CA CYS A 24 15.07 2.55 -12.24
C CYS A 24 14.48 1.28 -11.65
N LEU A 25 13.51 0.70 -12.35
CA LEU A 25 13.14 -0.71 -12.19
C LEU A 25 13.91 -1.51 -13.23
N VAL A 26 14.72 -2.45 -12.76
CA VAL A 26 15.62 -3.24 -13.59
C VAL A 26 15.22 -4.70 -13.48
N ASP A 27 15.11 -5.38 -14.61
CA ASP A 27 15.02 -6.82 -14.64
C ASP A 27 16.42 -7.43 -14.39
N PRO A 28 16.63 -8.20 -13.30
CA PRO A 28 17.90 -8.86 -13.02
C PRO A 28 18.31 -9.87 -14.09
N LYS A 29 17.38 -10.35 -14.92
CA LYS A 29 17.65 -11.29 -16.03
C LYS A 29 18.06 -10.60 -17.34
N GLY A 30 18.12 -9.25 -17.35
CA GLY A 30 18.61 -8.47 -18.48
C GLY A 30 17.57 -8.08 -19.53
N GLY A 31 16.26 -8.23 -19.24
CA GLY A 31 15.18 -7.99 -20.20
C GLY A 31 14.75 -6.53 -20.38
N GLY A 32 15.04 -5.62 -19.44
CA GLY A 32 14.64 -4.22 -19.57
C GLY A 32 14.91 -3.33 -18.36
N VAL A 33 14.98 -2.02 -18.62
CA VAL A 33 15.15 -0.95 -17.62
C VAL A 33 14.01 0.04 -17.80
N ILE A 34 13.27 0.30 -16.73
CA ILE A 34 12.22 1.31 -16.69
C ILE A 34 12.71 2.47 -15.82
N GLU A 35 12.94 3.63 -16.44
CA GLU A 35 13.30 4.85 -15.73
C GLU A 35 12.07 5.51 -15.10
N LEU A 36 12.11 5.72 -13.78
CA LEU A 36 10.94 6.21 -13.03
C LEU A 36 10.77 7.73 -13.14
N GLN A 37 11.85 8.50 -13.24
CA GLN A 37 11.78 9.96 -13.29
C GLN A 37 10.88 10.47 -14.42
N ASP A 38 11.19 10.06 -15.66
CA ASP A 38 10.48 10.54 -16.85
C ASP A 38 9.03 10.07 -16.85
N LEU A 39 8.77 8.83 -16.42
CA LEU A 39 7.41 8.29 -16.29
C LEU A 39 6.58 9.06 -15.25
N VAL A 40 7.13 9.29 -14.06
CA VAL A 40 6.43 10.00 -13.00
C VAL A 40 6.21 11.45 -13.39
N LYS A 41 7.20 12.09 -14.00
CA LYS A 41 7.08 13.48 -14.49
C LYS A 41 6.01 13.61 -15.55
N GLU A 42 5.97 12.70 -16.53
CA GLU A 42 4.97 12.69 -17.58
C GLU A 42 3.57 12.42 -17.02
N ALA A 43 3.44 11.41 -16.15
CA ALA A 43 2.18 11.09 -15.50
C ALA A 43 1.63 12.25 -14.66
N LEU A 44 2.48 12.91 -13.87
CA LEU A 44 2.08 14.07 -13.08
C LEU A 44 1.68 15.26 -13.96
N ARG A 45 2.38 15.49 -15.07
CA ARG A 45 2.07 16.58 -16.01
C ARG A 45 0.76 16.35 -16.76
N ASN A 46 0.52 15.11 -17.18
CA ASN A 46 -0.64 14.74 -17.99
C ASN A 46 -1.88 14.37 -17.15
N ASN A 47 -1.81 14.47 -15.81
CA ASN A 47 -2.94 14.19 -14.93
C ASN A 47 -4.00 15.31 -14.96
N THR A 48 -4.69 15.44 -16.09
CA THR A 48 -5.86 16.29 -16.24
C THR A 48 -7.03 15.68 -15.45
N GLY A 49 -7.58 16.45 -14.51
CA GLY A 49 -8.70 16.01 -13.67
C GLY A 49 -8.32 15.43 -12.30
N ARG A 50 -7.05 15.51 -11.88
CA ARG A 50 -6.59 15.09 -10.53
C ARG A 50 -6.98 13.64 -10.20
N LYS A 51 -6.81 12.74 -11.17
CA LYS A 51 -7.08 11.30 -10.97
C LYS A 51 -6.19 10.75 -9.86
N SER A 52 -6.71 9.79 -9.10
CA SER A 52 -5.98 9.10 -8.04
C SER A 52 -5.06 7.99 -8.56
N CYS A 53 -5.33 7.46 -9.74
CA CYS A 53 -4.54 6.43 -10.42
C CYS A 53 -4.28 6.80 -11.88
N ILE A 54 -3.12 6.38 -12.39
CA ILE A 54 -2.68 6.56 -13.77
C ILE A 54 -2.14 5.21 -14.25
N GLU A 55 -2.85 4.58 -15.17
CA GLU A 55 -2.45 3.31 -15.77
C GLU A 55 -1.64 3.57 -17.05
N LEU A 56 -0.40 3.10 -17.08
CA LEU A 56 0.48 3.15 -18.26
C LEU A 56 0.46 1.76 -18.92
N LYS A 57 -0.62 1.51 -19.69
CA LYS A 57 -0.89 0.21 -20.33
C LYS A 57 0.25 -0.32 -21.18
N GLU A 58 0.95 0.57 -21.89
CA GLU A 58 2.08 0.22 -22.77
C GLU A 58 3.25 -0.46 -22.04
N LYS A 59 3.42 -0.16 -20.75
CA LYS A 59 4.53 -0.68 -19.92
C LYS A 59 4.06 -1.62 -18.82
N GLY A 60 2.76 -1.98 -18.79
CA GLY A 60 2.18 -2.83 -17.74
C GLY A 60 2.39 -2.26 -16.33
N PHE A 61 2.39 -0.93 -16.21
CA PHE A 61 2.82 -0.21 -15.02
C PHE A 61 1.75 0.79 -14.59
N THR A 62 1.47 0.88 -13.29
CA THR A 62 0.44 1.74 -12.74
C THR A 62 1.00 2.62 -11.63
N ILE A 63 0.66 3.90 -11.69
CA ILE A 63 1.04 4.92 -10.71
C ILE A 63 -0.20 5.29 -9.90
N TYR A 64 -0.12 5.07 -8.59
CA TYR A 64 -1.14 5.48 -7.63
C TYR A 64 -0.65 6.74 -6.92
N LEU A 65 -1.36 7.86 -7.11
CA LEU A 65 -0.99 9.15 -6.52
C LEU A 65 -1.44 9.31 -5.07
N LYS A 66 -2.36 8.46 -4.61
CA LYS A 66 -2.86 8.42 -3.23
C LYS A 66 -2.49 7.10 -2.55
N LEU A 67 -3.40 6.15 -2.46
CA LEU A 67 -3.19 4.84 -1.86
C LEU A 67 -3.25 3.77 -2.96
N PRO A 68 -2.44 2.70 -2.87
CA PRO A 68 -2.58 1.53 -3.73
C PRO A 68 -3.86 0.75 -3.36
N PRO A 69 -4.34 -0.16 -4.21
CA PRO A 69 -5.47 -1.05 -3.90
C PRO A 69 -5.15 -1.97 -2.71
N ASN A 70 -6.20 -2.48 -2.05
CA ASN A 70 -6.10 -3.41 -0.92
C ASN A 70 -5.77 -4.83 -1.41
N SER A 71 -4.56 -5.03 -1.94
CA SER A 71 -4.10 -6.33 -2.42
C SER A 71 -2.83 -6.79 -1.71
N ASP A 72 -2.54 -8.08 -1.81
CA ASP A 72 -1.28 -8.68 -1.36
C ASP A 72 -0.09 -8.29 -2.24
N ASP A 73 -0.34 -7.57 -3.35
CA ASP A 73 0.70 -7.15 -4.28
C ASP A 73 1.70 -6.20 -3.61
N SER A 74 2.93 -6.27 -4.11
CA SER A 74 4.01 -5.39 -3.68
C SER A 74 4.04 -4.12 -4.52
N PHE A 75 4.09 -2.98 -3.83
CA PHE A 75 4.18 -1.65 -4.41
C PHE A 75 5.45 -0.96 -3.93
N LEU A 76 6.02 -0.11 -4.78
CA LEU A 76 7.12 0.76 -4.42
C LEU A 76 6.57 2.08 -3.89
N ALA A 77 6.76 2.35 -2.60
CA ALA A 77 6.48 3.66 -2.00
C ALA A 77 7.58 4.65 -2.43
N TYR A 78 7.21 5.59 -3.29
CA TYR A 78 8.12 6.48 -4.00
C TYR A 78 7.82 7.95 -3.66
N ALA A 79 8.85 8.73 -3.36
CA ALA A 79 8.72 10.14 -2.97
C ALA A 79 9.31 11.06 -4.06
N PRO A 80 8.54 11.43 -5.10
CA PRO A 80 9.09 12.13 -6.25
C PRO A 80 9.73 13.46 -5.85
N ASN A 81 10.98 13.66 -6.24
CA ASN A 81 11.70 14.91 -6.01
C ASN A 81 11.45 15.89 -7.16
N HIS A 82 11.05 17.13 -6.85
CA HIS A 82 10.69 18.17 -7.83
C HIS A 82 9.78 17.64 -8.95
N ASN A 83 8.69 16.97 -8.58
CA ASN A 83 7.74 16.33 -9.50
C ASN A 83 8.38 15.33 -10.49
N GLY A 84 9.36 14.56 -10.02
CA GLY A 84 10.04 13.55 -10.82
C GLY A 84 11.18 14.11 -11.69
N LYS A 85 11.58 15.38 -11.53
CA LYS A 85 12.73 15.94 -12.24
C LYS A 85 14.06 15.36 -11.76
N TYR A 86 14.14 14.99 -10.48
CA TYR A 86 15.35 14.48 -9.86
C TYR A 86 15.10 13.12 -9.21
N PRO A 87 16.16 12.31 -8.99
CA PRO A 87 16.06 11.11 -8.17
C PRO A 87 15.59 11.41 -6.75
N THR A 88 15.00 10.39 -6.17
CA THR A 88 14.43 10.38 -4.82
C THR A 88 15.55 10.56 -3.81
N GLU A 89 15.44 11.57 -2.95
CA GLU A 89 16.36 11.78 -1.83
C GLU A 89 16.18 10.69 -0.77
N VAL A 90 14.92 10.35 -0.47
CA VAL A 90 14.54 9.28 0.46
C VAL A 90 14.64 7.93 -0.25
N GLU A 91 15.17 6.91 0.42
CA GLU A 91 15.18 5.56 -0.14
C GLU A 91 13.76 4.98 -0.25
N PRO A 92 13.34 4.56 -1.46
CA PRO A 92 12.04 3.93 -1.64
C PRO A 92 11.92 2.61 -0.89
N LYS A 93 10.73 2.32 -0.38
CA LYS A 93 10.43 1.07 0.34
C LYS A 93 9.43 0.25 -0.44
N ILE A 94 9.63 -1.08 -0.44
CA ILE A 94 8.63 -2.01 -0.96
C ILE A 94 7.62 -2.27 0.16
N VAL A 95 6.34 -2.09 -0.16
CA VAL A 95 5.22 -2.20 0.79
C VAL A 95 4.09 -2.99 0.15
N SER A 96 3.33 -3.73 0.96
CA SER A 96 2.12 -4.42 0.48
C SER A 96 0.93 -3.46 0.49
N GLY A 97 0.01 -3.59 -0.47
CA GLY A 97 -1.21 -2.78 -0.53
C GLY A 97 -2.00 -2.80 0.79
N LYS A 98 -2.16 -4.00 1.37
CA LYS A 98 -2.80 -4.21 2.69
C LYS A 98 -2.12 -3.44 3.82
N THR A 99 -0.79 -3.38 3.83
CA THR A 99 -0.05 -2.69 4.91
C THR A 99 -0.15 -1.18 4.85
N VAL A 100 -0.41 -0.63 3.66
CA VAL A 100 -0.46 0.82 3.41
C VAL A 100 -1.86 1.36 3.66
N GLN A 101 -2.90 0.60 3.28
CA GLN A 101 -4.26 0.97 3.59
C GLN A 101 -4.51 0.83 5.08
N LYS A 102 -4.57 1.99 5.76
CA LYS A 102 -5.10 2.05 7.11
C LYS A 102 -6.62 2.05 7.02
N TYR A 103 -7.26 1.26 7.88
CA TYR A 103 -8.69 1.31 8.09
C TYR A 103 -9.13 2.75 8.36
N ASP A 104 -10.12 3.21 7.59
CA ASP A 104 -10.75 4.49 7.82
C ASP A 104 -12.19 4.23 8.29
N PRO A 105 -12.48 4.46 9.59
CA PRO A 105 -13.80 4.23 10.15
C PRO A 105 -14.90 4.96 9.36
N LYS A 106 -14.59 6.07 8.70
CA LYS A 106 -15.58 6.85 7.95
C LYS A 106 -16.11 6.13 6.71
N TYR A 107 -15.29 5.28 6.10
CA TYR A 107 -15.63 4.56 4.86
C TYR A 107 -15.96 3.09 5.11
N ASP A 108 -15.38 2.51 6.15
CA ASP A 108 -15.41 1.07 6.39
C ASP A 108 -16.43 0.66 7.45
N THR A 109 -17.01 1.59 8.21
CA THR A 109 -18.05 1.26 9.19
C THR A 109 -19.42 1.21 8.53
N ARG A 110 -20.03 0.02 8.48
CA ARG A 110 -21.43 -0.18 8.07
C ARG A 110 -22.25 -0.64 9.27
N TYR A 111 -23.53 -0.29 9.29
CA TYR A 111 -24.44 -0.77 10.33
C TYR A 111 -24.45 -2.30 10.37
N GLY A 112 -24.24 -2.88 11.55
CA GLY A 112 -24.15 -4.33 11.76
C GLY A 112 -22.80 -4.98 11.41
N SER A 113 -21.80 -4.22 10.97
CA SER A 113 -20.43 -4.72 10.78
C SER A 113 -19.57 -4.44 12.01
N PHE A 114 -18.67 -5.38 12.36
CA PHE A 114 -17.69 -5.13 13.42
C PHE A 114 -16.48 -4.41 12.84
N TRP A 115 -16.01 -3.37 13.53
CA TRP A 115 -14.88 -2.54 13.08
C TRP A 115 -13.65 -3.37 12.73
N HIS A 116 -13.36 -4.42 13.52
CA HIS A 116 -12.19 -5.28 13.35
C HIS A 116 -12.24 -6.16 12.09
N GLN A 117 -13.40 -6.36 11.47
CA GLN A 117 -13.54 -7.16 10.24
C GLN A 117 -12.95 -6.46 9.01
N ASN A 118 -12.88 -5.13 9.04
CA ASN A 118 -12.39 -4.32 7.94
C ASN A 118 -11.00 -3.73 8.24
N MET A 119 -10.40 -4.07 9.38
CA MET A 119 -9.05 -3.65 9.75
C MET A 119 -8.02 -4.70 9.33
N TYR A 120 -6.86 -4.23 8.89
CA TYR A 120 -5.68 -5.09 8.87
C TYR A 120 -5.20 -5.31 10.30
N LEU A 121 -5.35 -6.53 10.79
CA LEU A 121 -4.89 -6.97 12.09
C LEU A 121 -3.76 -7.96 11.91
N THR A 122 -2.78 -7.91 12.82
CA THR A 122 -1.79 -8.98 12.91
C THR A 122 -2.43 -10.24 13.49
N ALA A 123 -1.92 -11.43 13.18
CA ALA A 123 -2.47 -12.69 13.68
C ALA A 123 -2.59 -12.73 15.22
N LYS A 124 -1.67 -12.06 15.93
CA LYS A 124 -1.74 -11.92 17.40
C LYS A 124 -2.95 -11.08 17.85
N GLN A 125 -3.25 -10.01 17.12
CA GLN A 125 -4.39 -9.13 17.43
C GLN A 125 -5.72 -9.80 17.09
N GLU A 126 -5.79 -10.57 16.00
CA GLU A 126 -6.99 -11.34 15.64
C GLU A 126 -7.35 -12.34 16.76
N LEU A 127 -6.36 -13.10 17.24
CA LEU A 127 -6.54 -14.09 18.31
C LEU A 127 -6.98 -13.43 19.63
N GLU A 128 -6.44 -12.26 19.95
CA GLU A 128 -6.85 -11.49 21.14
C GLU A 128 -8.32 -11.05 21.05
N ILE A 129 -8.77 -10.62 19.86
CA ILE A 129 -10.16 -10.21 19.64
C ILE A 129 -11.10 -11.41 19.75
N GLU A 130 -10.75 -12.56 19.16
CA GLU A 130 -11.55 -13.79 19.25
C GLU A 130 -11.75 -14.22 20.71
N ASN A 131 -10.68 -14.23 21.51
CA ASN A 131 -10.75 -14.56 22.93
C ASN A 131 -11.68 -13.61 23.69
N LYS A 132 -11.56 -12.30 23.47
CA LYS A 132 -12.44 -11.30 24.10
C LYS A 132 -13.90 -11.43 23.65
N MET A 133 -14.15 -11.81 22.39
CA MET A 133 -15.50 -12.04 21.89
C MET A 133 -16.13 -13.29 22.52
N LEU A 134 -15.34 -14.35 22.73
CA LEU A 134 -15.78 -15.56 23.42
C LEU A 134 -16.13 -15.26 24.88
N GLU A 135 -15.26 -14.55 25.60
CA GLU A 135 -15.50 -14.14 26.99
C GLU A 135 -16.79 -13.30 27.11
N GLN A 136 -16.99 -12.30 26.25
CA GLN A 136 -18.23 -11.51 26.25
C GLN A 136 -19.47 -12.37 25.96
N ARG A 137 -19.35 -13.38 25.10
CA ARG A 137 -20.46 -14.29 24.76
C ARG A 137 -20.81 -15.18 25.94
N GLU A 138 -19.82 -15.67 26.68
CA GLU A 138 -20.01 -16.47 27.89
C GLU A 138 -20.66 -15.64 28.99
N ASN A 139 -20.15 -14.43 29.25
CA ASN A 139 -20.72 -13.49 30.23
C ASN A 139 -22.19 -13.16 29.94
N ARG A 140 -22.56 -12.98 28.65
CA ARG A 140 -23.97 -12.73 28.25
C ARG A 140 -24.89 -13.94 28.36
N ARG A 141 -24.34 -15.17 28.37
CA ARG A 141 -25.10 -16.42 28.47
C ARG A 141 -25.41 -16.82 29.91
N HIS A 142 -24.73 -16.21 30.88
CA HIS A 142 -25.09 -16.38 32.28
C HIS A 142 -26.46 -15.73 32.57
N ILE A 143 -27.41 -16.53 33.05
CA ILE A 143 -28.69 -16.08 33.60
C ILE A 143 -28.61 -16.29 35.12
N GLY A 144 -28.54 -15.20 35.88
CA GLY A 144 -28.30 -15.18 37.33
C GLY A 144 -27.06 -14.37 37.70
N ASN A 145 -26.98 -13.87 38.95
CA ASN A 145 -25.86 -13.06 39.47
C ASN A 145 -24.53 -13.79 39.19
N SER A 146 -23.76 -13.32 38.20
CA SER A 146 -22.52 -13.99 37.83
C SER A 146 -21.42 -13.75 38.88
N PRO A 147 -20.66 -14.78 39.29
CA PRO A 147 -19.93 -14.75 40.56
C PRO A 147 -18.51 -14.18 40.53
N ASN A 148 -17.96 -13.66 39.42
CA ASN A 148 -16.81 -12.73 39.57
C ASN A 148 -17.17 -11.27 39.21
N ALA A 149 -18.44 -10.87 39.33
CA ALA A 149 -19.04 -9.97 38.31
C ALA A 149 -18.61 -10.46 36.91
N THR A 150 -18.62 -11.78 36.77
CA THR A 150 -17.93 -12.58 35.75
C THR A 150 -18.74 -13.83 35.64
#